data_AF-A0A536QA75-F1
#
_entry.id   AF-A0A536QA75-F1
#
_cell.length_a   1.000
_cell.length_b   1.000
_cell.length_c   1.000
_cell.angle_alpha   90.00
_cell.angle_beta   90.00
_cell.angle_gamma   90.00
#
_symmetry.space_group_name_H-M   'P 1'
#
loop_
_entity.id
_entity.type
_entity.pdbx_description
1 polymer ?
#
loop_
_entity_poly.entity_id
_entity_poly.type
_entity_poly.pdbx_seq_one_letter_code
_entity_poly.pdbx_strand_id
1 'polypeptide(L)'
;MSNAITAAVLVAAIAMGLWLVGVEANPRFDDMGILAGIIVLTSGALSAIRPRAALIIGALVGLPIPIVEAIRFENYAALAALMFALAGAFAGAYVGIVVRRSIQVDERIARGPGG
;
A
#
# COMPACT_ATOMS: atom_id res chain seq x y z
N MET A 1 -18.51 -11.89 -4.49
CA MET A 1 -17.63 -11.10 -5.40
C MET A 1 -16.37 -10.56 -4.68
N SER A 2 -15.86 -11.23 -3.64
CA SER A 2 -14.74 -10.72 -2.83
C SER A 2 -13.36 -11.04 -3.39
N ASN A 3 -13.19 -12.17 -4.08
CA ASN A 3 -11.86 -12.73 -4.36
C ASN A 3 -11.19 -12.10 -5.58
N ALA A 4 -11.95 -11.74 -6.61
CA ALA A 4 -11.42 -11.07 -7.81
C ALA A 4 -10.80 -9.70 -7.48
N ILE A 5 -11.47 -8.90 -6.63
CA ILE A 5 -10.96 -7.60 -6.19
C ILE A 5 -9.69 -7.77 -5.34
N THR A 6 -9.66 -8.77 -4.45
CA THR A 6 -8.44 -9.06 -3.68
C THR A 6 -7.30 -9.46 -4.61
N ALA A 7 -7.55 -10.35 -5.56
CA ALA A 7 -6.54 -10.79 -6.52
C ALA A 7 -6.02 -9.62 -7.35
N ALA A 8 -6.89 -8.74 -7.85
CA ALA A 8 -6.49 -7.55 -8.58
C ALA A 8 -5.62 -6.60 -7.74
N VAL A 9 -5.99 -6.36 -6.47
CA VAL A 9 -5.21 -5.52 -5.54
C VAL A 9 -3.83 -6.13 -5.27
N LEU A 10 -3.74 -7.45 -5.09
CA LEU A 10 -2.45 -8.12 -4.86
C LEU A 10 -1.56 -8.11 -6.10
N VAL A 11 -2.14 -8.35 -7.29
CA VAL A 11 -1.41 -8.26 -8.56
C VAL A 11 -0.90 -6.83 -8.79
N ALA A 12 -1.73 -5.82 -8.51
CA ALA A 12 -1.31 -4.43 -8.59
C ALA A 12 -0.20 -4.08 -7.58
N ALA A 13 -0.28 -4.61 -6.35
CA ALA A 13 0.75 -4.42 -5.34
C ALA A 13 2.11 -5.01 -5.78
N ILE A 14 2.09 -6.23 -6.34
CA ILE A 14 3.30 -6.87 -6.89
C ILE A 14 3.85 -6.07 -8.07
N ALA A 15 3.00 -5.70 -9.02
CA ALA A 15 3.41 -4.94 -10.20
C ALA A 15 4.03 -3.59 -9.80
N MET A 16 3.46 -2.90 -8.81
CA MET A 16 4.02 -1.65 -8.29
C MET A 16 5.35 -1.86 -7.58
N GLY A 17 5.47 -2.87 -6.71
CA GLY A 17 6.74 -3.17 -6.05
C GLY A 17 7.87 -3.47 -7.03
N LEU A 18 7.59 -4.23 -8.09
CA LEU A 18 8.57 -4.51 -9.15
C LEU A 18 8.89 -3.28 -10.01
N TRP A 19 7.90 -2.44 -10.31
CA TRP A 19 8.11 -1.20 -11.05
C TRP A 19 8.98 -0.22 -10.27
N LEU A 20 8.76 -0.10 -8.96
CA LEU A 20 9.55 0.77 -8.07
C LEU A 20 11.02 0.37 -8.03
N VAL A 21 11.32 -0.94 -7.99
CA VAL A 21 12.69 -1.45 -8.12
C VAL A 21 13.34 -0.98 -9.44
N GLY A 22 12.58 -0.97 -10.54
CA GLY A 22 13.06 -0.46 -11.82
C GLY A 22 13.31 1.05 -11.83
N VAL A 23 12.51 1.81 -11.08
CA VAL A 23 12.67 3.27 -10.93
C VAL A 23 13.89 3.59 -10.06
N GLU A 24 14.07 2.89 -8.95
CA GLU A 24 15.22 3.03 -8.05
C GLU A 24 16.54 2.60 -8.71
N ALA A 25 16.51 1.56 -9.55
CA ALA A 25 17.68 1.12 -10.31
C ALA A 25 18.11 2.12 -11.41
N ASN A 26 17.34 3.18 -11.67
CA ASN A 26 17.69 4.20 -12.65
C ASN A 26 18.56 5.29 -12.00
N PRO A 27 19.83 5.45 -12.40
CA PRO A 27 20.75 6.44 -11.80
C PRO A 27 20.33 7.90 -12.00
N ARG A 28 19.32 8.17 -12.84
CA ARG A 28 18.76 9.51 -13.06
C ARG A 28 17.74 9.92 -11.99
N PHE A 29 17.24 8.98 -11.18
CA PHE A 29 16.29 9.22 -10.11
C PHE A 29 17.02 9.15 -8.76
N ASP A 30 17.57 10.27 -8.31
CA ASP A 30 18.27 10.41 -7.02
C ASP A 30 17.35 10.98 -5.91
N ASP A 31 16.04 11.06 -6.17
CA ASP A 31 15.06 11.64 -5.26
C ASP A 31 14.40 10.57 -4.37
N MET A 32 15.14 10.12 -3.36
CA MET A 32 14.65 9.15 -2.34
C MET A 32 13.33 9.60 -1.69
N GLY A 33 13.12 10.91 -1.53
CA GLY A 33 11.88 11.46 -0.98
C GLY A 33 10.65 11.26 -1.87
N ILE A 34 10.82 11.34 -3.20
CA ILE A 34 9.72 11.12 -4.16
C ILE A 34 9.36 9.64 -4.20
N LEU A 35 10.35 8.75 -4.21
CA LEU A 35 10.15 7.31 -4.11
C LEU A 35 9.37 6.95 -2.83
N ALA A 36 9.80 7.46 -1.68
CA ALA A 36 9.09 7.27 -0.42
C ALA A 36 7.63 7.76 -0.48
N GLY A 37 7.39 8.94 -1.09
CA GLY A 37 6.04 9.47 -1.29
C GLY A 37 5.15 8.56 -2.14
N ILE A 38 5.66 8.07 -3.26
CA ILE A 38 4.92 7.15 -4.15
C ILE A 38 4.62 5.83 -3.45
N ILE A 39 5.59 5.29 -2.70
CA ILE A 39 5.43 4.07 -1.91
C ILE A 39 4.29 4.23 -0.89
N VAL A 40 4.31 5.31 -0.12
CA VAL A 40 3.28 5.62 0.89
C VAL A 40 1.90 5.77 0.24
N LEU A 41 1.82 6.52 -0.85
CA LEU A 41 0.55 6.79 -1.53
C LEU A 41 -0.04 5.52 -2.15
N THR A 42 0.77 4.71 -2.81
CA THR A 42 0.31 3.49 -3.46
C THR A 42 -0.05 2.40 -2.45
N SER A 43 0.78 2.18 -1.43
CA SER A 43 0.48 1.20 -0.37
C SER A 43 -0.76 1.61 0.43
N GLY A 44 -0.93 2.91 0.68
CA GLY A 44 -2.11 3.47 1.34
C GLY A 44 -3.37 3.35 0.50
N ALA A 45 -3.34 3.72 -0.77
CA ALA A 45 -4.51 3.62 -1.65
C ALA A 45 -4.99 2.16 -1.79
N LEU A 46 -4.07 1.22 -2.01
CA LEU A 46 -4.40 -0.22 -2.12
C LEU A 46 -4.95 -0.77 -0.79
N SER A 47 -4.37 -0.35 0.34
CA SER A 47 -4.83 -0.81 1.66
C SER A 47 -6.16 -0.19 2.08
N ALA A 48 -6.50 1.01 1.61
CA ALA A 48 -7.83 1.60 1.80
C ALA A 48 -8.93 0.78 1.11
N ILE A 49 -8.63 0.22 -0.07
CA ILE A 49 -9.55 -0.66 -0.81
C ILE A 49 -9.73 -2.00 -0.05
N ARG A 50 -8.65 -2.54 0.51
CA ARG A 50 -8.66 -3.82 1.23
C ARG A 50 -7.94 -3.76 2.58
N PRO A 51 -8.57 -3.17 3.63
CA PRO A 51 -7.90 -2.93 4.91
C PRO A 51 -7.38 -4.19 5.59
N ARG A 52 -8.06 -5.33 5.38
CA ARG A 52 -7.66 -6.63 5.94
C ARG A 52 -6.35 -7.18 5.36
N ALA A 53 -5.93 -6.68 4.19
CA ALA A 53 -4.72 -7.11 3.51
C ALA A 53 -3.56 -6.12 3.65
N ALA A 54 -3.68 -5.08 4.49
CA ALA A 54 -2.71 -4.00 4.60
C ALA A 54 -1.27 -4.47 4.84
N LEU A 55 -1.07 -5.45 5.73
CA LEU A 55 0.24 -6.06 5.98
C LEU A 55 0.82 -6.71 4.72
N ILE A 56 0.00 -7.46 3.98
CA ILE A 56 0.42 -8.13 2.74
C ILE A 56 0.72 -7.10 1.65
N ILE A 57 -0.09 -6.05 1.53
CA ILE A 57 0.10 -4.98 0.55
C ILE A 57 1.38 -4.19 0.84
N GLY A 58 1.60 -3.78 2.10
CA GLY A 58 2.82 -3.09 2.50
C GLY A 58 4.07 -3.92 2.25
N ALA A 59 4.02 -5.22 2.53
CA ALA A 59 5.11 -6.13 2.20
C ALA A 59 5.31 -6.27 0.68
N LEU A 60 4.26 -6.50 -0.11
CA LEU A 60 4.41 -6.68 -1.56
C LEU A 60 4.93 -5.43 -2.29
N VAL A 61 4.56 -4.23 -1.81
CA VAL A 61 5.04 -2.97 -2.38
C VAL A 61 6.44 -2.61 -1.89
N GLY A 62 6.73 -2.78 -0.59
CA GLY A 62 7.94 -2.26 0.04
C GLY A 62 9.09 -3.26 0.21
N LEU A 63 8.84 -4.58 0.19
CA LEU A 63 9.86 -5.62 0.37
C LEU A 63 10.76 -5.83 -0.86
N PRO A 64 10.30 -5.69 -2.12
CA PRO A 64 11.15 -5.88 -3.29
C PRO A 64 12.38 -4.96 -3.33
N ILE A 65 12.24 -3.73 -2.84
CA ILE A 65 13.29 -2.70 -2.78
C ILE A 65 14.49 -3.16 -1.93
N PRO A 66 14.35 -3.39 -0.61
CA PRO A 66 15.45 -3.83 0.24
C PRO A 66 15.98 -5.21 -0.14
N ILE A 67 15.17 -6.10 -0.74
CA ILE A 67 15.69 -7.39 -1.24
C ILE A 67 16.71 -7.16 -2.34
N VAL A 68 16.41 -6.32 -3.33
CA VAL A 68 17.30 -6.06 -4.46
C VAL A 68 18.52 -5.26 -4.00
N GLU A 69 18.33 -4.27 -3.14
CA GLU A 69 19.41 -3.45 -2.59
C GLU A 69 20.38 -4.28 -1.72
N ALA A 70 19.85 -5.13 -0.83
CA ALA A 70 20.68 -5.99 0.03
C ALA A 70 21.50 -7.00 -0.78
N ILE A 71 20.95 -7.52 -1.88
CA ILE A 71 21.66 -8.44 -2.78
C ILE A 71 22.76 -7.72 -3.58
N ARG A 72 22.55 -6.45 -3.95
CA ARG A 72 23.47 -5.71 -4.84
C ARG A 72 24.53 -4.88 -4.13
N PHE A 73 24.21 -4.29 -2.97
CA PHE A 73 24.98 -3.18 -2.43
C PHE A 73 25.23 -3.25 -0.91
N GLU A 74 24.72 -4.27 -0.19
CA GLU A 74 24.79 -4.38 1.29
C GLU A 74 24.28 -3.12 2.04
N ASN A 75 23.45 -2.31 1.38
CA ASN A 75 23.01 -1.03 1.91
C ASN A 75 21.65 -1.15 2.62
N TYR A 76 21.63 -0.78 3.90
CA TYR A 76 20.42 -0.81 4.73
C TYR A 76 19.48 0.38 4.50
N ALA A 77 19.87 1.37 3.69
CA ALA A 77 19.02 2.52 3.36
C ALA A 77 17.67 2.12 2.74
N ALA A 78 17.65 1.05 1.95
CA ALA A 78 16.43 0.52 1.34
C ALA A 78 15.42 -0.04 2.37
N LEU A 79 15.83 -0.28 3.62
CA LEU A 79 14.90 -0.68 4.68
C LEU A 79 13.91 0.44 5.04
N ALA A 80 14.29 1.71 4.79
CA ALA A 80 13.39 2.84 4.95
C ALA A 80 12.17 2.74 4.01
N ALA A 81 12.35 2.26 2.77
CA ALA A 81 11.28 2.06 1.81
C ALA A 81 10.20 1.09 2.33
N LEU A 82 10.61 0.01 3.00
CA LEU A 82 9.69 -0.93 3.64
C LEU A 82 8.90 -0.27 4.78
N MET A 83 9.57 0.53 5.61
CA MET A 83 8.91 1.25 6.72
C MET A 83 7.89 2.27 6.19
N PHE A 84 8.23 3.00 5.12
CA PHE A 84 7.30 3.91 4.46
C PHE A 84 6.12 3.15 3.82
N ALA A 85 6.37 2.00 3.18
CA ALA A 85 5.32 1.17 2.60
C ALA A 85 4.33 0.69 3.68
N LEU A 86 4.84 0.21 4.81
CA LEU A 86 4.03 -0.22 5.95
C LEU A 86 3.25 0.95 6.55
N ALA A 87 3.90 2.11 6.78
CA ALA A 87 3.24 3.30 7.30
C ALA A 87 2.07 3.75 6.40
N GLY A 88 2.30 3.83 5.09
CA GLY A 88 1.26 4.13 4.11
C GLY A 88 0.13 3.10 4.12
N ALA A 89 0.46 1.80 4.14
CA ALA A 89 -0.52 0.73 4.14
C ALA A 89 -1.41 0.76 5.39
N PHE A 90 -0.84 0.98 6.58
CA PHE A 90 -1.62 1.11 7.81
C PHE A 90 -2.48 2.36 7.82
N ALA A 91 -1.94 3.50 7.39
CA ALA A 91 -2.72 4.75 7.27
C ALA A 91 -3.90 4.57 6.31
N GLY A 92 -3.67 4.00 5.14
CA GLY A 92 -4.70 3.71 4.15
C GLY A 92 -5.76 2.73 4.67
N ALA A 93 -5.34 1.65 5.33
CA ALA A 93 -6.27 0.70 5.95
C ALA A 93 -7.17 1.35 7.00
N TYR A 94 -6.60 2.21 7.85
CA TYR A 94 -7.35 2.95 8.85
C TYR A 94 -8.41 3.86 8.21
N VAL A 95 -8.03 4.64 7.19
CA VAL A 95 -8.96 5.49 6.43
C VAL A 95 -10.07 4.66 5.79
N GLY A 96 -9.73 3.53 5.15
CA GLY A 96 -10.70 2.63 4.53
C GLY A 96 -11.70 2.02 5.51
N ILE A 97 -11.28 1.74 6.75
CA ILE A 97 -12.15 1.26 7.83
C ILE A 97 -13.10 2.37 8.29
N VAL A 98 -12.58 3.59 8.52
CA VAL A 98 -13.36 4.73 8.99
C VAL A 98 -14.44 5.10 7.97
N VAL A 99 -14.06 5.25 6.69
CA VAL A 99 -15.01 5.58 5.60
C VAL A 99 -16.12 4.54 5.48
N ARG A 100 -15.78 3.24 5.52
CA ARG A 100 -16.79 2.17 5.50
C ARG A 100 -17.75 2.23 6.69
N ARG A 101 -17.25 2.58 7.88
CA ARG A 101 -18.09 2.74 9.07
C ARG A 101 -19.04 3.93 8.91
N SER A 102 -18.55 5.07 8.42
CA SER A 102 -19.40 6.26 8.21
C SER A 102 -20.55 5.98 7.25
N ILE A 103 -20.28 5.30 6.12
CA ILE A 103 -21.33 4.94 5.14
C ILE A 103 -22.39 4.01 5.77
N GLN A 104 -21.97 3.05 6.59
CA GLN A 104 -22.91 2.13 7.27
C GLN A 104 -23.76 2.83 8.33
N VAL A 105 -23.23 3.87 8.98
CA VAL A 105 -23.97 4.66 9.96
C VAL A 105 -25.07 5.45 9.25
N ASP A 106 -24.75 6.10 8.12
CA ASP A 106 -25.74 6.83 7.32
C ASP A 106 -26.87 5.93 6.81
N GLU A 107 -26.56 4.72 6.31
CA GLU A 107 -27.58 3.76 5.87
C GLU A 107 -28.51 3.30 7.00
N ARG A 108 -27.98 3.14 8.23
CA ARG A 108 -28.79 2.77 9.40
C ARG A 108 -29.73 3.89 9.81
N ILE A 109 -29.29 5.13 9.73
CA ILE A 109 -30.10 6.31 10.06
C ILE A 109 -31.19 6.51 8.99
N ALA A 110 -30.86 6.31 7.71
CA ALA A 110 -31.81 6.41 6.60
C ALA A 110 -32.91 5.31 6.64
N ARG A 111 -32.64 4.14 7.22
CA ARG A 111 -33.60 3.04 7.41
C ARG A 111 -34.24 3.02 8.81
N GLY A 112 -34.56 4.18 9.37
CA GLY A 112 -35.16 4.31 10.71
C GLY A 112 -36.35 3.39 10.99
N PRO A 113 -36.78 3.23 12.26
CA PRO A 113 -37.54 2.08 12.79
C PRO A 113 -39.00 1.86 12.30
N GLY A 114 -39.39 2.37 11.14
CA GLY A 114 -40.78 2.39 10.67
C GLY A 114 -40.99 1.81 9.27
N GLY A 115 -40.41 0.64 8.99
CA GLY A 115 -40.82 -0.21 7.85
C GLY A 115 -41.99 -1.10 8.22
#